data_AF-A0A920KC02-F1
#
_entry.id   AF-A0A920KC02-F1
#
_cell.length_a   1.000
_cell.length_b   1.000
_cell.length_c   1.000
_cell.angle_alpha   90.00
_cell.angle_beta   90.00
_cell.angle_gamma   90.00
#
_symmetry.space_group_name_H-M   'P 1'
#
loop_
_entity.id
_entity.type
_entity.pdbx_description
1 polymer ?
#
loop_
_entity_poly.entity_id
_entity_poly.type
_entity_poly.pdbx_seq_one_letter_code
_entity_poly.pdbx_strand_id
1 'polypeptide(L)'
;MAINVLGINHKTAPIEIREKLVFDKESLPHALTDIKNIDGVNGVILLSTCNRTEVYTENDYDNSKIIEWLKNQNMTRDISDFTYNYYEEKAIKHLLNVTSGIDSMVVGENEILGQVKHAFKIADSNNMINTPLKKLFEFSFSVAKQVRTDTDIGANPVTFMFTAMTLIKKIFEDFNSKRATIVGAGHMSKLAIKYLQSHGINDIRLTNYNYDKGQKVAKEHGCIYSKIQYIGNLISTSDIIITSTSSSTPVIGKGLMEAV
;
A
#
# COMPACT_ATOMS: atom_id res chain seq x y z
N MET A 1 19.07 16.29 18.23
CA MET A 1 18.29 15.15 17.72
C MET A 1 17.35 15.63 16.66
N ALA A 2 17.40 14.95 15.52
CA ALA A 2 16.85 15.36 14.26
C ALA A 2 15.78 14.40 13.78
N ILE A 3 14.78 14.94 13.08
CA ILE A 3 13.76 14.10 12.43
C ILE A 3 14.27 13.72 11.06
N ASN A 4 14.40 12.42 10.82
CA ASN A 4 14.98 11.87 9.61
C ASN A 4 14.02 10.87 8.97
N VAL A 5 14.15 10.68 7.67
CA VAL A 5 13.49 9.58 6.96
C VAL A 5 14.50 8.92 6.03
N LEU A 6 14.66 7.61 6.22
CA LEU A 6 15.28 6.71 5.26
C LEU A 6 14.15 5.99 4.52
N GLY A 7 14.14 6.03 3.19
CA GLY A 7 13.07 5.39 2.45
C GLY A 7 13.50 4.81 1.11
N ILE A 8 12.66 3.90 0.62
CA ILE A 8 12.66 3.40 -0.75
C ILE A 8 11.22 3.52 -1.26
N ASN A 9 11.04 3.97 -2.50
CA ASN A 9 9.71 4.09 -3.08
C ASN A 9 9.68 3.77 -4.58
N HIS A 10 8.50 3.82 -5.18
CA HIS A 10 8.27 3.55 -6.61
C HIS A 10 9.07 4.42 -7.59
N LYS A 11 9.60 5.58 -7.16
CA LYS A 11 10.45 6.45 -8.00
C LYS A 11 11.91 6.02 -7.96
N THR A 12 12.35 5.46 -6.84
CA THR A 12 13.75 5.09 -6.62
C THR A 12 14.02 3.62 -6.87
N ALA A 13 13.06 2.72 -6.64
CA ALA A 13 13.26 1.28 -6.77
C ALA A 13 12.25 0.58 -7.68
N PRO A 14 12.70 -0.39 -8.49
CA PRO A 14 11.82 -1.28 -9.23
C PRO A 14 11.03 -2.20 -8.28
N ILE A 15 9.95 -2.79 -8.81
CA ILE A 15 8.98 -3.53 -7.99
C ILE A 15 9.59 -4.74 -7.28
N GLU A 16 10.54 -5.42 -7.92
CA GLU A 16 11.20 -6.63 -7.44
C GLU A 16 12.05 -6.37 -6.18
N ILE A 17 12.48 -5.13 -5.98
CA ILE A 17 13.20 -4.69 -4.77
C ILE A 17 12.20 -4.28 -3.70
N ARG A 18 11.15 -3.54 -4.08
CA ARG A 18 10.13 -3.04 -3.14
C ARG A 18 9.35 -4.17 -2.48
N GLU A 19 8.94 -5.18 -3.24
CA GLU A 19 8.16 -6.32 -2.73
C GLU A 19 8.87 -7.07 -1.60
N LYS A 20 10.20 -7.07 -1.60
CA LYS A 20 11.00 -7.73 -0.56
C LYS A 20 11.20 -6.87 0.70
N LEU A 21 10.81 -5.60 0.65
CA LEU A 21 10.88 -4.65 1.77
C LEU A 21 9.49 -4.31 2.31
N VAL A 22 8.48 -5.11 1.98
CA VAL A 22 7.14 -4.97 2.54
C VAL A 22 7.08 -5.73 3.87
N PHE A 23 6.85 -4.98 4.94
CA PHE A 23 6.54 -5.52 6.25
C PHE A 23 5.03 -5.68 6.40
N ASP A 24 4.61 -6.88 6.76
CA ASP A 24 3.23 -7.20 7.11
C ASP A 24 2.91 -6.81 8.57
N LYS A 25 1.66 -7.07 8.99
CA LYS A 25 1.19 -6.69 10.33
C LYS A 25 1.87 -7.46 11.47
N GLU A 26 2.40 -8.65 11.20
CA GLU A 26 2.99 -9.52 12.21
C GLU A 26 4.48 -9.21 12.40
N SER A 27 5.17 -8.83 11.32
CA SER A 27 6.58 -8.41 11.31
C SER A 27 6.78 -6.96 11.76
N LEU A 28 5.79 -6.08 11.55
CA LEU A 28 5.88 -4.65 11.89
C LEU A 28 6.33 -4.35 13.33
N PRO A 29 5.74 -4.94 14.39
CA PRO A 29 6.16 -4.68 15.77
C PRO A 29 7.60 -5.11 16.07
N HIS A 30 8.04 -6.24 15.50
CA HIS A 30 9.40 -6.74 15.63
C HIS A 30 10.39 -5.78 14.95
N ALA A 31 10.09 -5.38 13.71
CA ALA A 31 10.91 -4.41 12.97
C ALA A 31 11.05 -3.07 13.70
N LEU A 32 9.97 -2.55 14.28
CA LEU A 32 10.02 -1.34 15.10
C LEU A 32 10.95 -1.49 16.30
N THR A 33 10.88 -2.64 16.98
CA THR A 33 11.71 -2.93 18.16
C THR A 33 13.19 -3.02 17.78
N ASP A 34 13.52 -3.70 16.68
CA ASP A 34 14.89 -3.80 16.18
C ASP A 34 15.48 -2.43 15.87
N ILE A 35 14.74 -1.59 15.12
CA ILE A 35 15.19 -0.23 14.77
C ILE A 35 15.32 0.63 16.03
N LYS A 36 14.39 0.50 16.98
CA LYS A 36 14.39 1.25 18.23
C LYS A 36 15.59 0.93 19.13
N ASN A 37 16.12 -0.30 19.03
CA ASN A 37 17.30 -0.74 19.77
C ASN A 37 18.63 -0.30 19.12
N ILE A 38 18.59 0.32 17.94
CA ILE A 38 19.78 0.93 17.32
C ILE A 38 20.19 2.15 18.16
N ASP A 39 21.44 2.14 18.61
CA ASP A 39 22.02 3.23 19.39
C ASP A 39 21.89 4.58 18.65
N GLY A 40 21.38 5.59 19.36
CA GLY A 40 21.02 6.91 18.82
C GLY A 40 19.58 7.04 18.31
N VAL A 41 18.77 5.97 18.24
CA VAL A 41 17.36 6.04 17.81
C VAL A 41 16.41 6.28 18.98
N ASN A 42 15.85 7.48 19.01
CA ASN A 42 14.96 7.94 20.07
C ASN A 42 13.48 7.77 19.77
N GLY A 43 13.08 7.73 18.51
CA GLY A 43 11.73 7.37 18.11
C GLY A 43 11.75 6.76 16.73
N VAL A 44 10.79 5.88 16.44
CA VAL A 44 10.67 5.23 15.14
C VAL A 44 9.21 5.04 14.73
N ILE A 45 8.94 5.31 13.45
CA ILE A 45 7.71 4.91 12.76
C ILE A 45 8.11 4.25 11.44
N LEU A 46 7.59 3.05 11.20
CA LEU A 46 7.81 2.30 9.96
C LEU A 46 6.54 2.35 9.11
N LEU A 47 6.61 3.05 7.98
CA LEU A 47 5.58 3.05 6.95
C LEU A 47 5.91 2.00 5.89
N SER A 48 5.11 0.94 5.83
CA SER A 48 5.23 -0.12 4.84
C SER A 48 3.97 -0.16 3.98
N THR A 49 4.12 0.08 2.68
CA THR A 49 3.05 0.03 1.68
C THR A 49 3.55 -0.71 0.44
N CYS A 50 2.68 -0.96 -0.54
CA CYS A 50 3.12 -1.52 -1.82
C CYS A 50 4.07 -0.58 -2.60
N ASN A 51 4.01 0.73 -2.36
CA ASN A 51 4.72 1.75 -3.14
C ASN A 51 5.88 2.39 -2.40
N ARG A 52 6.00 2.18 -1.09
CA ARG A 52 7.09 2.72 -0.27
C ARG A 52 7.32 1.93 1.01
N THR A 53 8.57 1.90 1.42
CA THR A 53 9.01 1.49 2.75
C THR A 53 9.85 2.63 3.32
N GLU A 54 9.38 3.25 4.39
CA GLU A 54 10.01 4.43 4.98
C GLU A 54 10.14 4.27 6.50
N VAL A 55 11.35 4.53 6.99
CA VAL A 55 11.71 4.54 8.40
C VAL A 55 11.88 5.99 8.82
N TYR A 56 10.90 6.52 9.56
CA TYR A 56 10.98 7.84 10.17
C TYR A 56 11.58 7.72 11.56
N THR A 57 12.65 8.44 11.84
CA THR A 57 13.35 8.38 13.12
C THR A 57 13.63 9.75 13.72
N GLU A 58 13.72 9.77 15.04
CA GLU A 58 14.40 10.83 15.78
C GLU A 58 15.79 10.31 16.17
N ASN A 59 16.87 10.82 15.54
CA ASN A 59 18.25 10.38 15.82
C ASN A 59 19.30 11.49 15.55
N ASP A 60 20.58 11.22 15.76
CA ASP A 60 21.68 12.20 15.62
C ASP A 60 22.25 12.31 14.20
N TYR A 61 21.38 12.30 13.17
CA TYR A 61 21.72 12.40 11.73
C TYR A 61 22.51 11.22 11.14
N ASP A 62 22.66 10.12 11.88
CA ASP A 62 23.27 8.90 11.38
C ASP A 62 22.21 7.84 11.07
N ASN A 63 22.02 7.56 9.79
CA ASN A 63 21.13 6.50 9.30
C ASN A 63 21.90 5.24 8.85
N SER A 64 23.23 5.19 8.99
CA SER A 64 24.06 4.09 8.49
C SER A 64 23.64 2.73 9.07
N LYS A 65 23.44 2.66 10.38
CA LYS A 65 22.95 1.45 11.08
C LYS A 65 21.53 1.06 10.65
N ILE A 66 20.68 2.03 10.32
CA ILE A 66 19.32 1.77 9.83
C ILE A 66 19.36 1.22 8.40
N ILE A 67 20.26 1.75 7.55
CA ILE A 67 20.51 1.22 6.20
C ILE A 67 21.02 -0.21 6.28
N GLU A 68 21.98 -0.48 7.18
CA GLU A 68 22.51 -1.83 7.41
C GLU A 68 21.41 -2.78 7.91
N TRP A 69 20.60 -2.35 8.88
CA TRP A 69 19.44 -3.12 9.33
C TRP A 69 18.49 -3.44 8.17
N LEU A 70 18.16 -2.45 7.32
CA LEU A 70 17.27 -2.63 6.17
C LEU A 70 17.86 -3.60 5.13
N LYS A 71 19.18 -3.56 4.91
CA LYS A 71 19.91 -4.52 4.05
C LYS A 71 19.74 -5.95 4.58
N ASN A 72 19.86 -6.14 5.88
CA ASN A 72 19.75 -7.45 6.52
C ASN A 72 18.34 -8.05 6.42
N GLN A 73 17.29 -7.22 6.30
CA GLN A 73 15.92 -7.72 6.08
C GLN A 73 15.71 -8.31 4.67
N ASN A 74 16.48 -7.88 3.67
CA ASN A 74 16.19 -8.14 2.26
C ASN A 74 17.05 -9.25 1.63
N MET A 75 18.09 -9.76 2.32
CA MET A 75 19.04 -10.78 1.82
C MET A 75 19.58 -10.55 0.38
N THR A 76 19.48 -9.33 -0.16
CA THR A 76 19.77 -8.98 -1.55
C THR A 76 20.93 -7.99 -1.65
N ARG A 77 21.51 -7.90 -2.87
CA ARG A 77 22.55 -6.93 -3.21
C ARG A 77 22.15 -5.50 -2.87
N ASP A 78 23.18 -4.66 -2.74
CA ASP A 78 23.16 -3.30 -2.24
C ASP A 78 21.88 -2.50 -2.59
N ILE A 79 21.02 -2.27 -1.60
CA ILE A 79 19.86 -1.39 -1.74
C ILE A 79 20.22 0.10 -1.63
N SER A 80 21.47 0.43 -1.29
CA SER A 80 21.88 1.82 -1.04
C SER A 80 21.60 2.73 -2.23
N ASP A 81 21.78 2.25 -3.46
CA ASP A 81 21.53 3.01 -4.69
C ASP A 81 20.05 3.38 -4.90
N PHE A 82 19.14 2.67 -4.22
CA PHE A 82 17.70 2.89 -4.32
C PHE A 82 17.12 3.64 -3.10
N THR A 83 17.92 3.87 -2.07
CA THR A 83 17.50 4.57 -0.86
C THR A 83 17.62 6.08 -1.01
N TYR A 84 16.71 6.82 -0.38
CA TYR A 84 16.86 8.25 -0.12
C TYR A 84 16.93 8.49 1.38
N ASN A 85 17.73 9.49 1.75
CA ASN A 85 17.83 10.00 3.10
C ASN A 85 17.46 11.48 3.11
N TYR A 86 16.45 11.83 3.89
CA TYR A 86 16.12 13.21 4.17
C TYR A 86 16.27 13.50 5.66
N TYR A 87 16.78 14.69 5.94
CA TYR A 87 17.04 15.16 7.30
C TYR A 87 16.25 16.45 7.54
N GLU A 88 15.74 16.60 8.75
CA GLU A 88 15.07 17.79 9.28
C GLU A 88 13.96 18.30 8.35
N GLU A 89 14.09 19.53 7.85
CA GLU A 89 13.11 20.19 7.00
C GLU A 89 12.76 19.35 5.77
N LYS A 90 13.73 18.65 5.17
CA LYS A 90 13.45 17.77 4.04
C LYS A 90 12.61 16.56 4.45
N ALA A 91 12.86 15.99 5.62
CA ALA A 91 12.07 14.87 6.14
C ALA A 91 10.65 15.30 6.49
N ILE A 92 10.50 16.47 7.11
CA ILE A 92 9.21 17.08 7.44
C ILE A 92 8.43 17.35 6.14
N LYS A 93 9.03 18.05 5.18
CA LYS A 93 8.40 18.35 3.89
C LYS A 93 8.01 17.08 3.14
N HIS A 94 8.87 16.07 3.17
CA HIS A 94 8.58 14.76 2.59
C HIS A 94 7.36 14.12 3.24
N LEU A 95 7.30 14.04 4.56
CA LEU A 95 6.13 13.51 5.28
C LEU A 95 4.85 14.28 4.89
N LEU A 96 4.88 15.61 4.86
CA LEU A 96 3.73 16.43 4.48
C LEU A 96 3.27 16.14 3.04
N ASN A 97 4.20 15.96 2.11
CA ASN A 97 3.89 15.59 0.73
C ASN A 97 3.26 14.18 0.64
N VAL A 98 3.79 13.22 1.41
CA VAL A 98 3.27 11.85 1.46
C VAL A 98 1.87 11.81 2.07
N THR A 99 1.66 12.45 3.24
CA THR A 99 0.34 12.44 3.90
C THR A 99 -0.73 13.20 3.11
N SER A 100 -0.31 14.21 2.34
CA SER A 100 -1.21 14.96 1.44
C SER A 100 -1.46 14.24 0.11
N GLY A 101 -0.81 13.11 -0.15
CA GLY A 101 -0.94 12.34 -1.40
C GLY A 101 -0.28 12.99 -2.62
N ILE A 102 0.56 14.02 -2.42
CA ILE A 102 1.33 14.68 -3.49
C ILE A 102 2.46 13.75 -3.96
N ASP A 103 3.13 13.11 -2.99
CA ASP A 103 4.11 12.07 -3.27
C ASP A 103 3.42 10.71 -3.19
N SER A 104 2.55 10.40 -4.16
CA SER A 104 1.94 9.08 -4.33
C SER A 104 2.04 8.68 -5.79
N MET A 105 2.02 7.37 -6.08
CA MET A 105 2.01 6.88 -7.47
C MET A 105 0.79 7.40 -8.23
N VAL A 106 -0.33 7.56 -7.51
CA VAL A 106 -1.51 8.28 -7.95
C VAL A 106 -1.64 9.55 -7.10
N VAL A 107 -1.34 10.71 -7.71
CA VAL A 107 -1.38 11.99 -7.00
C VAL A 107 -2.80 12.28 -6.51
N GLY A 108 -2.94 12.61 -5.22
CA GLY A 108 -4.21 12.90 -4.56
C GLY A 108 -4.95 11.70 -3.99
N GLU A 109 -4.37 10.49 -4.07
CA GLU A 109 -4.96 9.30 -3.44
C GLU A 109 -5.13 9.52 -1.93
N ASN A 110 -6.28 9.11 -1.39
CA ASN A 110 -6.59 9.27 0.03
C ASN A 110 -6.11 8.07 0.88
N GLU A 111 -5.74 6.97 0.23
CA GLU A 111 -5.39 5.71 0.90
C GLU A 111 -4.09 5.84 1.70
N ILE A 112 -3.12 6.60 1.19
CA ILE A 112 -1.83 6.81 1.85
C ILE A 112 -1.98 7.47 3.22
N LEU A 113 -2.86 8.47 3.38
CA LEU A 113 -3.11 9.10 4.68
C LEU A 113 -3.61 8.08 5.71
N GLY A 114 -4.48 7.14 5.29
CA GLY A 114 -4.94 6.04 6.13
C GLY A 114 -3.81 5.10 6.53
N GLN A 115 -2.91 4.77 5.60
CA GLN A 115 -1.74 3.91 5.85
C GLN A 115 -0.75 4.57 6.83
N VAL A 116 -0.48 5.88 6.67
CA VAL A 116 0.39 6.62 7.59
C VAL A 116 -0.22 6.69 8.99
N LYS A 117 -1.53 6.95 9.12
CA LYS A 117 -2.23 6.91 10.41
C LYS A 117 -2.15 5.53 11.08
N HIS A 118 -2.24 4.47 10.29
CA HIS A 118 -2.11 3.11 10.79
C HIS A 118 -0.68 2.81 11.29
N ALA A 119 0.34 3.18 10.52
CA ALA A 119 1.75 3.06 10.93
C ALA A 119 2.04 3.82 12.22
N PHE A 120 1.58 5.08 12.30
CA PHE A 120 1.65 5.90 13.51
C PHE A 120 0.98 5.22 14.71
N LYS A 121 -0.25 4.71 14.55
CA LYS A 121 -0.99 4.05 15.63
C LYS A 121 -0.27 2.80 16.14
N ILE A 122 0.33 2.00 15.25
CA ILE A 122 1.12 0.83 15.63
C ILE A 122 2.32 1.26 16.48
N ALA A 123 3.10 2.22 16.00
CA ALA A 123 4.27 2.68 16.73
C ALA A 123 3.92 3.35 18.08
N ASP A 124 2.84 4.15 18.15
CA ASP A 124 2.37 4.78 19.39
C ASP A 124 1.90 3.72 20.40
N SER A 125 1.12 2.72 19.95
CA SER A 125 0.62 1.64 20.82
C SER A 125 1.73 0.73 21.36
N ASN A 126 2.88 0.69 20.70
CA ASN A 126 4.06 -0.07 21.12
C ASN A 126 5.11 0.82 21.85
N ASN A 127 4.78 2.08 22.18
CA ASN A 127 5.69 3.03 22.83
C ASN A 127 7.01 3.27 22.05
N MET A 128 6.94 3.26 20.72
CA MET A 128 8.11 3.40 19.84
C MET A 128 8.41 4.86 19.46
N ILE A 129 7.55 5.81 19.85
CA ILE A 129 7.60 7.22 19.40
C ILE A 129 7.79 8.15 20.61
N ASN A 130 8.64 9.16 20.45
CA ASN A 130 8.80 10.26 21.41
C ASN A 130 7.94 11.49 21.05
N THR A 131 7.84 12.44 21.97
CA THR A 131 7.02 13.66 21.83
C THR A 131 7.25 14.44 20.53
N PRO A 132 8.50 14.70 20.05
CA PRO A 132 8.71 15.47 18.83
C PRO A 132 8.16 14.76 17.59
N LEU A 133 8.52 13.48 17.40
CA LEU A 133 8.06 12.67 16.27
C LEU A 133 6.54 12.48 16.30
N LYS A 134 5.95 12.32 17.50
CA LYS A 134 4.50 12.23 17.69
C LYS A 134 3.78 13.50 17.20
N LYS A 135 4.21 14.66 17.69
CA LYS A 135 3.62 15.96 17.30
C LYS A 135 3.74 16.22 15.80
N LEU A 136 4.86 15.84 15.17
CA LEU A 136 5.03 16.00 13.73
C LEU A 136 4.00 15.18 12.95
N PHE A 137 3.78 13.92 13.31
CA PHE A 137 2.81 13.07 12.63
C PHE A 137 1.38 13.58 12.81
N GLU A 138 1.00 13.98 14.04
CA GLU A 138 -0.30 14.60 14.30
C GLU A 138 -0.51 15.89 13.50
N PHE A 139 0.52 16.73 13.41
CA PHE A 139 0.51 17.92 12.57
C PHE A 139 0.35 17.58 11.08
N SER A 140 1.06 16.56 10.59
CA SER A 140 0.97 16.11 9.20
C SER A 140 -0.43 15.65 8.80
N PHE A 141 -1.21 15.09 9.74
CA PHE A 141 -2.61 14.70 9.50
C PHE A 141 -3.53 15.92 9.38
N SER A 142 -3.24 16.98 10.15
CA SER A 142 -3.98 18.23 10.10
C SER A 142 -3.70 18.98 8.80
N VAL A 143 -2.43 19.03 8.37
CA VAL A 143 -2.03 19.60 7.08
C VAL A 143 -2.66 18.83 5.93
N ALA A 144 -2.63 17.49 5.95
CA ALA A 144 -3.26 16.68 4.90
C ALA A 144 -4.77 16.95 4.79
N LYS A 145 -5.46 17.14 5.92
CA LYS A 145 -6.88 17.54 5.92
C LYS A 145 -7.07 18.92 5.29
N GLN A 146 -6.21 19.88 5.64
CA GLN A 146 -6.25 21.24 5.11
C GLN A 146 -6.02 21.24 3.59
N VAL A 147 -4.95 20.61 3.11
CA VAL A 147 -4.64 20.50 1.67
C VAL A 147 -5.83 19.93 0.89
N ARG A 148 -6.50 18.91 1.41
CA ARG A 148 -7.68 18.33 0.75
C ARG A 148 -8.92 19.23 0.79
N THR A 149 -9.03 20.09 1.79
CA THR A 149 -10.17 21.02 1.92
C THR A 149 -9.96 22.25 1.03
N ASP A 150 -8.74 22.76 1.03
CA ASP A 150 -8.39 24.05 0.45
C ASP A 150 -7.89 23.95 -1.00
N THR A 151 -7.71 22.74 -1.53
CA THR A 151 -7.20 22.50 -2.89
C THR A 151 -7.97 21.40 -3.63
N ASP A 152 -7.86 21.40 -4.96
CA ASP A 152 -8.50 20.40 -5.83
C ASP A 152 -7.91 18.98 -5.69
N ILE A 153 -6.82 18.79 -4.95
CA ILE A 153 -6.28 17.46 -4.61
C ILE A 153 -7.35 16.61 -3.89
N GLY A 154 -8.25 17.25 -3.14
CA GLY A 154 -9.38 16.58 -2.50
C GLY A 154 -10.62 16.40 -3.39
N ALA A 155 -10.75 17.17 -4.48
CA ALA A 155 -11.98 17.33 -5.24
C ALA A 155 -12.37 16.07 -6.04
N ASN A 156 -11.38 15.32 -6.53
CA ASN A 156 -11.60 14.04 -7.19
C ASN A 156 -10.80 12.94 -6.50
N PRO A 157 -11.43 11.88 -5.94
CA PRO A 157 -10.71 10.74 -5.42
C PRO A 157 -10.07 9.98 -6.58
N VAL A 158 -8.88 10.41 -7.00
CA VAL A 158 -8.04 9.64 -7.91
C VAL A 158 -7.47 8.48 -7.09
N THR A 159 -8.02 7.29 -7.31
CA THR A 159 -7.51 6.06 -6.71
C THR A 159 -6.79 5.23 -7.77
N PHE A 160 -5.98 4.27 -7.34
CA PHE A 160 -5.44 3.28 -8.26
C PHE A 160 -6.56 2.58 -9.04
N MET A 161 -7.67 2.26 -8.36
CA MET A 161 -8.85 1.66 -9.00
C MET A 161 -9.51 2.58 -10.03
N PHE A 162 -9.64 3.88 -9.75
CA PHE A 162 -10.16 4.85 -10.72
C PHE A 162 -9.30 4.91 -11.99
N THR A 163 -7.97 4.91 -11.81
CA THR A 163 -7.01 4.94 -12.91
C THR A 163 -7.09 3.64 -13.72
N ALA A 164 -7.13 2.49 -13.04
CA ALA A 164 -7.33 1.19 -13.69
C ALA A 164 -8.65 1.14 -14.47
N MET A 165 -9.76 1.63 -13.92
CA MET A 165 -11.03 1.72 -14.64
C MET A 165 -10.95 2.64 -15.86
N THR A 166 -10.23 3.76 -15.77
CA THR A 166 -10.02 4.67 -16.90
C THR A 166 -9.25 3.98 -18.03
N LEU A 167 -8.30 3.10 -17.69
CA LEU A 167 -7.62 2.27 -18.67
C LEU A 167 -8.56 1.21 -19.27
N ILE A 168 -9.34 0.51 -18.44
CA ILE A 168 -10.29 -0.51 -18.91
C ILE A 168 -11.31 0.11 -19.89
N LYS A 169 -11.78 1.34 -19.65
CA LYS A 169 -12.65 2.11 -20.59
C LYS A 169 -12.05 2.40 -21.95
N LYS A 170 -10.73 2.37 -22.07
CA LYS A 170 -10.07 2.51 -23.38
C LYS A 170 -10.00 1.18 -24.14
N ILE A 171 -10.21 0.06 -23.45
CA ILE A 171 -10.13 -1.29 -24.01
C ILE A 171 -11.52 -1.79 -24.40
N PHE A 172 -12.54 -1.54 -23.57
CA PHE A 172 -13.91 -1.97 -23.80
C PHE A 172 -14.84 -0.80 -24.08
N GLU A 173 -15.58 -0.87 -25.19
CA GLU A 173 -16.62 0.10 -25.55
C GLU A 173 -17.95 -0.16 -24.83
N ASP A 174 -18.30 -1.44 -24.62
CA ASP A 174 -19.47 -1.87 -23.83
C ASP A 174 -19.05 -2.67 -22.59
N PHE A 175 -19.63 -2.30 -21.46
CA PHE A 175 -19.39 -2.86 -20.14
C PHE A 175 -20.49 -3.79 -19.64
N ASN A 176 -21.71 -3.64 -20.14
CA ASN A 176 -22.88 -4.34 -19.59
C ASN A 176 -22.81 -5.85 -19.84
N SER A 177 -22.12 -6.25 -20.92
CA SER A 177 -21.91 -7.64 -21.30
C SER A 177 -20.64 -8.27 -20.70
N LYS A 178 -19.82 -7.50 -19.97
CA LYS A 178 -18.51 -7.96 -19.49
C LYS A 178 -18.61 -8.67 -18.15
N ARG A 179 -17.80 -9.73 -18.00
CA ARG A 179 -17.62 -10.44 -16.74
C ARG A 179 -16.29 -10.06 -16.10
N ALA A 180 -16.33 -9.74 -14.81
CA ALA A 180 -15.14 -9.50 -14.02
C ALA A 180 -14.93 -10.58 -12.96
N THR A 181 -13.68 -11.03 -12.79
CA THR A 181 -13.26 -11.85 -11.66
C THR A 181 -12.33 -11.06 -10.74
N ILE A 182 -12.66 -11.05 -9.46
CA ILE A 182 -11.84 -10.48 -8.38
C ILE A 182 -11.19 -11.61 -7.60
N VAL A 183 -9.86 -11.62 -7.54
CA VAL A 183 -9.09 -12.56 -6.73
C VAL A 183 -8.59 -11.85 -5.47
N GLY A 184 -9.16 -12.22 -4.34
CA GLY A 184 -8.91 -11.63 -3.02
C GLY A 184 -10.15 -10.98 -2.42
N ALA A 185 -10.08 -10.73 -1.11
CA ALA A 185 -11.18 -10.13 -0.33
C ALA A 185 -10.67 -8.98 0.57
N GLY A 186 -9.67 -8.24 0.08
CA GLY A 186 -9.04 -7.12 0.77
C GLY A 186 -9.77 -5.79 0.58
N HIS A 187 -9.18 -4.71 1.07
CA HIS A 187 -9.71 -3.35 0.87
C HIS A 187 -9.81 -3.00 -0.62
N MET A 188 -8.73 -3.24 -1.37
CA MET A 188 -8.66 -2.99 -2.81
C MET A 188 -9.67 -3.84 -3.60
N SER A 189 -9.90 -5.10 -3.23
CA SER A 189 -10.94 -5.94 -3.83
C SER A 189 -12.34 -5.34 -3.67
N LYS A 190 -12.67 -4.82 -2.48
CA LYS A 190 -13.96 -4.16 -2.22
C LYS A 190 -14.11 -2.87 -3.02
N LEU A 191 -13.03 -2.09 -3.11
CA LEU A 191 -13.01 -0.88 -3.90
C LEU A 191 -13.21 -1.20 -5.39
N ALA A 192 -12.51 -2.21 -5.90
CA ALA A 192 -12.63 -2.70 -7.26
C ALA A 192 -14.07 -3.07 -7.62
N ILE A 193 -14.74 -3.83 -6.76
CA ILE A 193 -16.16 -4.20 -6.96
C ILE A 193 -17.02 -2.96 -7.12
N LYS A 194 -16.91 -1.99 -6.20
CA LYS A 194 -17.72 -0.76 -6.24
C LYS A 194 -17.50 0.03 -7.53
N TYR A 195 -16.25 0.09 -7.99
CA TYR A 195 -15.90 0.76 -9.24
C TYR A 195 -16.42 0.01 -10.48
N LEU A 196 -16.34 -1.31 -10.52
CA LEU A 196 -16.88 -2.10 -11.64
C LEU A 196 -18.41 -1.92 -11.73
N GLN A 197 -19.11 -1.99 -10.59
CA GLN A 197 -20.56 -1.82 -10.51
C GLN A 197 -21.00 -0.41 -10.91
N SER A 198 -20.28 0.64 -10.47
CA SER A 198 -20.61 2.02 -10.86
C SER A 198 -20.43 2.29 -12.36
N HIS A 199 -19.77 1.39 -13.08
CA HIS A 199 -19.55 1.44 -14.52
C HIS A 199 -20.36 0.40 -15.31
N GLY A 200 -21.35 -0.26 -14.68
CA GLY A 200 -22.28 -1.15 -15.35
C GLY A 200 -21.87 -2.62 -15.42
N ILE A 201 -20.70 -3.00 -14.90
CA ILE A 201 -20.28 -4.41 -14.82
C ILE A 201 -20.95 -5.04 -13.59
N ASN A 202 -21.95 -5.87 -13.81
CA ASN A 202 -22.72 -6.53 -12.74
C ASN A 202 -22.41 -8.03 -12.59
N ASP A 203 -21.92 -8.70 -13.64
CA ASP A 203 -21.44 -10.08 -13.54
C ASP A 203 -20.03 -10.10 -12.93
N ILE A 204 -19.98 -9.93 -11.61
CA ILE A 204 -18.75 -9.93 -10.84
C ILE A 204 -18.66 -11.20 -10.01
N ARG A 205 -17.60 -11.97 -10.25
CA ARG A 205 -17.25 -13.15 -9.45
C ARG A 205 -16.10 -12.82 -8.52
N LEU A 206 -16.23 -13.18 -7.24
CA LEU A 206 -15.16 -13.04 -6.25
C LEU A 206 -14.67 -14.41 -5.82
N THR A 207 -13.36 -14.57 -5.77
CA THR A 207 -12.70 -15.75 -5.22
C THR A 207 -11.63 -15.37 -4.21
N ASN A 208 -11.42 -16.18 -3.19
CA ASN A 208 -10.44 -15.93 -2.13
C ASN A 208 -9.98 -17.25 -1.50
N TYR A 209 -8.74 -17.31 -1.00
CA TYR A 209 -8.23 -18.49 -0.29
C TYR A 209 -9.03 -18.80 0.98
N ASN A 210 -9.30 -17.78 1.81
CA ASN A 210 -10.17 -17.93 2.96
C ASN A 210 -11.63 -17.86 2.51
N TYR A 211 -12.32 -19.00 2.56
CA TYR A 211 -13.69 -19.17 2.10
C TYR A 211 -14.65 -18.21 2.82
N ASP A 212 -14.66 -18.20 4.15
CA ASP A 212 -15.61 -17.41 4.95
C ASP A 212 -15.46 -15.91 4.67
N LYS A 213 -14.21 -15.44 4.61
CA LYS A 213 -13.89 -14.05 4.28
C LYS A 213 -14.37 -13.69 2.88
N GLY A 214 -14.11 -14.54 1.89
CA GLY A 214 -14.53 -14.32 0.51
C GLY A 214 -16.04 -14.29 0.36
N GLN A 215 -16.74 -15.29 0.91
CA GLN A 215 -18.20 -15.38 0.88
C GLN A 215 -18.85 -14.16 1.55
N LYS A 216 -18.32 -13.73 2.70
CA LYS A 216 -18.79 -12.53 3.39
C LYS A 216 -18.69 -11.29 2.51
N VAL A 217 -17.52 -11.04 1.91
CA VAL A 217 -17.30 -9.86 1.05
C VAL A 217 -18.20 -9.90 -0.20
N ALA A 218 -18.32 -11.05 -0.84
CA ALA A 218 -19.19 -11.24 -2.00
C ALA A 218 -20.65 -10.92 -1.64
N LYS A 219 -21.15 -11.43 -0.51
CA LYS A 219 -22.49 -11.14 -0.02
C LYS A 219 -22.69 -9.66 0.31
N GLU A 220 -21.74 -9.03 1.00
CA GLU A 220 -21.79 -7.59 1.36
C GLU A 220 -21.88 -6.68 0.14
N HIS A 221 -21.35 -7.10 -1.02
CA HIS A 221 -21.27 -6.28 -2.23
C HIS A 221 -22.09 -6.84 -3.39
N GLY A 222 -22.98 -7.82 -3.16
CA GLY A 222 -23.85 -8.39 -4.19
C GLY A 222 -23.12 -9.09 -5.34
N CYS A 223 -21.94 -9.68 -5.10
CA CYS A 223 -21.17 -10.44 -6.08
C CYS A 223 -21.38 -11.95 -5.94
N ILE A 224 -21.03 -12.70 -6.97
CA ILE A 224 -21.08 -14.17 -6.97
C ILE A 224 -19.78 -14.70 -6.35
N TYR A 225 -19.88 -15.45 -5.26
CA TYR A 225 -18.70 -16.12 -4.70
C TYR A 225 -18.37 -17.40 -5.47
N SER A 226 -17.09 -17.63 -5.77
CA SER A 226 -16.58 -18.87 -6.38
C SER A 226 -15.36 -19.37 -5.61
N LYS A 227 -15.30 -20.69 -5.36
CA LYS A 227 -14.15 -21.31 -4.67
C LYS A 227 -12.88 -21.17 -5.51
N ILE A 228 -11.74 -20.93 -4.84
CA ILE A 228 -10.44 -20.72 -5.49
C ILE A 228 -9.99 -21.92 -6.35
N GLN A 229 -10.46 -23.12 -6.04
CA GLN A 229 -10.19 -24.33 -6.82
C GLN A 229 -10.71 -24.23 -8.27
N TYR A 230 -11.71 -23.37 -8.52
CA TYR A 230 -12.26 -23.14 -9.85
C TYR A 230 -11.64 -21.94 -10.57
N ILE A 231 -10.49 -21.44 -10.09
CA ILE A 231 -9.86 -20.23 -10.65
C ILE A 231 -9.59 -20.33 -12.15
N GLY A 232 -9.22 -21.51 -12.68
CA GLY A 232 -9.04 -21.71 -14.12
C GLY A 232 -10.31 -21.39 -14.92
N ASN A 233 -11.46 -21.93 -14.50
CA ASN A 233 -12.75 -21.64 -15.14
C ASN A 233 -13.18 -20.18 -14.98
N LEU A 234 -12.79 -19.54 -13.88
CA LEU A 234 -13.03 -18.10 -13.70
C LEU A 234 -12.21 -17.29 -14.68
N ILE A 235 -10.93 -17.63 -14.87
CA ILE A 235 -10.04 -16.97 -15.81
C ILE A 235 -10.57 -17.10 -17.25
N SER A 236 -10.90 -18.31 -17.73
CA SER A 236 -11.39 -18.52 -19.11
C SER A 236 -12.67 -17.79 -19.44
N THR A 237 -13.49 -17.50 -18.42
CA THR A 237 -14.83 -16.93 -18.62
C THR A 237 -14.92 -15.45 -18.28
N SER A 238 -13.81 -14.79 -17.93
CA SER A 238 -13.77 -13.38 -17.52
C SER A 238 -13.11 -12.51 -18.58
N ASP A 239 -13.68 -11.35 -18.84
CA ASP A 239 -13.06 -10.30 -19.66
C ASP A 239 -12.05 -9.47 -18.85
N ILE A 240 -12.30 -9.33 -17.54
CA ILE A 240 -11.51 -8.51 -16.63
C ILE A 240 -11.13 -9.34 -15.41
N ILE A 241 -9.85 -9.37 -15.06
CA ILE A 241 -9.36 -10.06 -13.87
C ILE A 241 -8.59 -9.06 -13.01
N ILE A 242 -9.04 -8.87 -11.77
CA ILE A 242 -8.39 -7.98 -10.81
C ILE A 242 -7.90 -8.83 -9.65
N THR A 243 -6.58 -8.85 -9.45
CA THR A 243 -5.95 -9.57 -8.35
C THR A 243 -5.51 -8.59 -7.27
N SER A 244 -5.89 -8.87 -6.03
CA SER A 244 -5.51 -8.10 -4.86
C SER A 244 -5.47 -9.03 -3.65
N THR A 245 -4.33 -9.68 -3.48
CA THR A 245 -4.11 -10.70 -2.46
C THR A 245 -2.88 -10.34 -1.63
N SER A 246 -2.81 -10.88 -0.41
CA SER A 246 -1.61 -10.83 0.44
C SER A 246 -0.69 -12.04 0.21
N SER A 247 -0.93 -12.82 -0.84
CA SER A 247 -0.08 -13.97 -1.18
C SER A 247 1.31 -13.50 -1.57
N SER A 248 2.35 -14.10 -0.97
CA SER A 248 3.75 -13.92 -1.37
C SER A 248 4.11 -14.68 -2.64
N THR A 249 3.22 -15.54 -3.13
CA THR A 249 3.39 -16.28 -4.39
C THR A 249 2.33 -15.86 -5.41
N PRO A 250 2.68 -15.83 -6.72
CA PRO A 250 1.71 -15.52 -7.76
C PRO A 250 0.52 -16.48 -7.74
N VAL A 251 -0.69 -15.94 -7.56
CA VAL A 251 -1.94 -16.73 -7.55
C VAL A 251 -2.34 -17.15 -8.96
N ILE A 252 -2.00 -16.31 -9.96
CA ILE A 252 -2.16 -16.60 -11.37
C ILE A 252 -0.76 -16.70 -11.98
N GLY A 253 -0.23 -17.92 -12.03
CA GLY A 253 1.06 -18.21 -12.64
C GLY A 253 0.97 -18.48 -14.13
N LYS A 254 2.11 -18.49 -14.82
CA LYS A 254 2.22 -18.77 -16.26
C LYS A 254 1.53 -20.09 -16.65
N GLY A 255 1.82 -21.18 -15.93
CA GLY A 255 1.23 -22.48 -16.23
C GLY A 255 -0.29 -22.53 -16.07
N LEU A 256 -0.87 -21.71 -15.18
CA LEU A 256 -2.32 -21.58 -15.09
C LEU A 256 -2.88 -20.83 -16.30
N MET A 257 -2.25 -19.75 -16.72
CA MET A 257 -2.68 -19.00 -17.91
C MET A 257 -2.54 -19.77 -19.21
N GLU A 258 -1.55 -20.65 -19.34
CA GLU A 258 -1.36 -21.48 -20.53
C GLU A 258 -2.32 -22.68 -20.60
N ALA A 259 -2.93 -23.05 -19.48
CA ALA A 259 -3.84 -24.19 -19.38
C ALA A 259 -5.33 -23.83 -19.58
N VAL A 260 -5.63 -22.55 -19.77
CA VAL A 260 -6.99 -21.97 -19.74
C VAL A 260 -7.26 -21.24 -21.04
#